data_AF-A0A1F9PFD8-F1
#
_entry.id   AF-A0A1F9PFD8-F1
#
_cell.length_a   1.000
_cell.length_b   1.000
_cell.length_c   1.000
_cell.angle_alpha   90.00
_cell.angle_beta   90.00
_cell.angle_gamma   90.00
#
_symmetry.space_group_name_H-M   'P 1'
#
loop_
_entity.id
_entity.type
_entity.pdbx_description
1 polymer ?
#
loop_
_entity_poly.entity_id
_entity_poly.type
_entity_poly.pdbx_seq_one_letter_code
_entity_poly.pdbx_strand_id
1 'polypeptide(L)' 'MHEPGVLIAVNVLLLYTLLGPVVLFAIYVLFDFLNKPAKRQAPATPQKKNPALWTKEEIHAHLNRI' A
#
# COMPACT_ATOMS: atom_id res chain seq x y z
N MET A 1 53.55 -2.44 8.45
CA MET A 1 53.11 -3.85 8.37
C MET A 1 51.59 -3.82 8.47
N HIS A 2 50.88 -4.10 7.38
CA HIS A 2 49.42 -4.12 7.39
C HIS A 2 49.02 -5.49 7.94
N GLU A 3 48.65 -5.53 9.22
CA GLU A 3 48.10 -6.73 9.86
C GLU A 3 46.85 -7.16 9.07
N PRO A 4 46.83 -8.37 8.48
CA PRO A 4 45.73 -8.81 7.62
C PRO A 4 44.38 -8.79 8.35
N GLY A 5 44.38 -8.96 9.67
CA GLY A 5 43.19 -8.86 10.51
C GLY A 5 42.52 -7.49 10.47
N VAL A 6 43.28 -6.40 10.41
CA VAL A 6 42.72 -5.04 10.32
C VAL A 6 42.02 -4.82 8.98
N LEU A 7 42.62 -5.32 7.90
CA LEU A 7 42.06 -5.19 6.56
C LEU A 7 40.75 -5.98 6.42
N ILE A 8 40.70 -7.18 6.99
CA ILE A 8 39.48 -8.02 7.02
C ILE A 8 38.39 -7.34 7.86
N ALA A 9 38.72 -6.81 9.04
CA ALA A 9 37.76 -6.14 9.90
C ALA A 9 37.12 -4.93 9.22
N VAL A 10 37.93 -4.09 8.56
CA VAL A 10 37.44 -2.93 7.80
C VAL A 10 36.55 -3.36 6.64
N ASN A 11 36.93 -4.43 5.92
CA ASN A 11 36.12 -4.94 4.82
C ASN A 11 34.76 -5.47 5.30
N VAL A 12 34.74 -6.21 6.41
CA VAL A 12 33.50 -6.72 7.01
C VAL A 12 32.64 -5.57 7.51
N LEU A 13 33.24 -4.55 8.14
CA LEU A 13 32.53 -3.36 8.60
C LEU A 13 31.86 -2.65 7.42
N LEU A 14 32.60 -2.37 6.35
CA LEU A 14 32.07 -1.74 5.14
C LEU A 14 30.96 -2.57 4.49
N LEU A 15 31.15 -3.89 4.43
CA LEU A 15 30.15 -4.81 3.91
C LEU A 15 28.85 -4.70 4.71
N TYR A 16 28.90 -4.78 6.04
CA TYR A 16 27.69 -4.68 6.86
C TYR A 16 27.07 -3.27 6.86
N THR A 17 27.88 -2.21 6.84
CA THR A 17 27.38 -0.83 6.80
C THR A 17 26.68 -0.51 5.48
N LEU A 18 27.13 -1.08 4.36
CA LEU A 18 26.49 -0.87 3.05
C LEU A 18 25.36 -1.86 2.80
N LEU A 19 25.60 -3.14 3.05
CA LEU A 19 24.64 -4.22 2.76
C LEU A 19 23.48 -4.23 3.76
N GLY A 20 23.72 -3.89 5.03
CA GLY A 20 22.69 -3.88 6.08
C GLY A 20 21.50 -2.98 5.72
N PRO A 21 21.70 -1.69 5.42
CA PRO A 21 20.63 -0.80 4.98
C PRO A 21 19.92 -1.28 3.71
N VAL A 22 20.66 -1.83 2.74
CA VAL A 22 20.09 -2.36 1.49
C VAL A 22 19.17 -3.55 1.77
N VAL A 23 19.59 -4.47 2.63
CA VAL A 23 18.78 -5.64 3.02
C VAL A 23 17.54 -5.21 3.79
N LEU A 24 17.68 -4.29 4.76
CA LEU A 24 16.54 -3.73 5.49
C LEU A 24 15.54 -3.06 4.55
N PHE A 25 16.03 -2.25 3.61
CA PHE A 25 15.19 -1.61 2.60
C PHE A 25 14.45 -2.63 1.73
N ALA A 26 15.14 -3.67 1.25
CA ALA A 26 14.52 -4.73 0.44
C ALA A 26 13.40 -5.46 1.20
N ILE A 27 13.62 -5.76 2.49
CA ILE A 27 12.61 -6.39 3.35
C ILE A 27 11.41 -5.46 3.55
N TYR A 28 11.64 -4.18 3.78
CA TYR A 28 10.56 -3.19 3.91
C TYR A 28 9.71 -3.09 2.63
N VAL A 29 10.35 -3.00 1.47
CA VAL A 29 9.66 -2.97 0.17
C VAL A 29 8.89 -4.27 -0.06
N LEU A 30 9.46 -5.42 0.29
CA LEU A 30 8.78 -6.71 0.18
C LEU A 30 7.53 -6.74 1.05
N PHE A 31 7.63 -6.31 2.32
CA PHE A 31 6.46 -6.25 3.18
C PHE A 31 5.42 -5.25 2.69
N ASP A 32 5.82 -4.07 2.22
CA ASP A 32 4.89 -3.10 1.63
C ASP A 32 4.16 -3.67 0.39
N PHE A 33 4.88 -4.40 -0.45
CA PHE A 33 4.30 -5.09 -1.60
C PHE A 33 3.28 -6.16 -1.18
N LEU A 34 3.62 -6.98 -0.18
CA LEU A 34 2.73 -8.01 0.36
C LEU A 34 1.53 -7.41 1.10
N ASN A 35 1.74 -6.27 1.75
CA ASN A 35 0.73 -5.59 2.56
C ASN A 35 -0.17 -4.67 1.74
N LYS A 36 -0.10 -4.72 0.39
CA LYS A 36 -1.08 -4.05 -0.46
C LYS A 36 -2.47 -4.50 -0.04
N PRO A 37 -3.28 -3.65 0.63
CA PRO A 37 -4.66 -4.01 0.87
C PRO A 37 -5.25 -4.21 -0.52
N ALA A 38 -5.93 -5.34 -0.73
CA ALA A 38 -6.78 -5.50 -1.91
C ALA A 38 -7.54 -4.19 -2.03
N LYS A 39 -7.29 -3.43 -3.11
CA LYS A 39 -8.06 -2.23 -3.41
C LYS A 39 -9.50 -2.68 -3.26
N ARG A 40 -10.17 -2.32 -2.18
CA ARG A 40 -11.62 -2.31 -2.11
C ARG A 40 -12.03 -1.15 -3.02
N GLN A 41 -11.83 -1.35 -4.32
CA GLN A 41 -12.86 -0.99 -5.27
C GLN A 41 -14.01 -1.92 -4.92
N ALA A 42 -14.74 -1.57 -3.87
CA ALA A 42 -16.13 -1.93 -3.86
C ALA A 42 -16.64 -1.45 -5.22
N PRO A 43 -17.26 -2.32 -6.05
CA PRO A 43 -17.97 -1.81 -7.20
C PRO A 43 -18.85 -0.68 -6.69
N ALA A 44 -18.96 0.42 -7.44
CA ALA A 44 -19.93 1.44 -7.15
C ALA A 44 -21.31 0.77 -7.24
N THR A 45 -21.73 0.08 -6.17
CA THR A 45 -23.10 -0.30 -5.95
C THR A 45 -23.80 1.04 -6.01
N PRO A 46 -24.75 1.25 -6.95
CA PRO A 46 -25.51 2.48 -6.95
C PRO A 46 -26.19 2.50 -5.58
N GLN A 47 -25.67 3.33 -4.68
CA GLN A 47 -26.27 3.52 -3.37
C GLN A 47 -27.70 3.93 -3.71
N LYS A 48 -28.67 3.09 -3.33
CA LYS A 48 -30.09 3.45 -3.46
C LYS A 48 -30.23 4.80 -2.79
N LYS A 49 -30.34 5.84 -3.61
CA LYS A 49 -30.38 7.23 -3.17
C LYS A 49 -31.50 7.30 -2.14
N ASN A 50 -31.19 7.81 -0.95
CA ASN A 50 -32.18 7.90 0.11
C ASN A 50 -33.42 8.63 -0.44
N PRO A 51 -34.65 8.10 -0.29
CA PRO A 51 -35.86 8.74 -0.79
C PRO A 51 -36.03 10.19 -0.33
N ALA A 52 -35.47 10.54 0.83
CA ALA A 52 -35.46 11.90 1.36
C ALA A 52 -34.58 12.88 0.55
N LEU A 53 -33.69 12.37 -0.31
CA LEU A 53 -32.78 13.15 -1.16
C LEU A 53 -33.17 13.10 -2.64
N TRP A 54 -34.35 12.55 -2.96
CA TRP A 54 -34.80 12.50 -4.35
C TRP A 54 -35.15 13.89 -4.87
N THR A 55 -34.78 14.17 -6.10
CA THR A 55 -35.27 15.35 -6.80
C THR A 55 -36.74 15.15 -7.16
N LYS A 56 -37.46 16.24 -7.44
CA LYS A 56 -38.88 16.18 -7.79
C LYS A 56 -39.13 15.23 -8.97
N GLU A 57 -38.24 15.21 -9.95
CA GLU A 57 -38.30 14.34 -11.14
C GLU A 57 -38.15 12.86 -10.77
N GLU A 58 -37.21 12.53 -9.88
CA GLU A 58 -36.97 11.16 -9.39
C GLU A 58 -38.18 10.63 -8.59
N ILE A 59 -38.83 11.49 -7.80
CA ILE A 59 -40.05 11.13 -7.06
C ILE A 59 -41.20 10.78 -8.02
N HIS A 60 -41.42 11.61 -9.06
CA HIS A 60 -42.49 11.38 -10.03
C HIS A 60 -42.23 10.12 -10.87
N ALA A 61 -40.98 9.88 -11.27
CA ALA A 61 -40.60 8.68 -12.00
C ALA A 61 -40.78 7.40 -11.17
N HIS A 62 -40.56 7.46 -9.85
CA HIS A 62 -40.82 6.34 -8.96
C HIS A 62 -42.32 6.11 -8.73
N LEU A 63 -43.09 7.18 -8.50
CA LEU A 63 -44.53 7.10 -8.25
C LEU A 63 -45.31 6.57 -9.48
N ASN A 64 -44.87 6.91 -10.69
CA ASN A 64 -45.51 6.44 -11.93
C ASN A 64 -45.15 4.98 -12.29
N ARG A 65 -44.25 4.34 -11.52
CA ARG A 65 -43.80 2.96 -11.74
C ARG A 65 -44.48 1.95 -10.80
N ILE A 66 -45.25 2.42 -9.82
CA ILE A 66 -46.00 1.61 -8.83
C ILE A 66 -47.47 1.63 -9.25
#